data_AF-A0A1B1ZMF3-F1
#
_entry.id   AF-A0A1B1ZMF3-F1
#
_cell.length_a   1.000
_cell.length_b   1.000
_cell.length_c   1.000
_cell.angle_alpha   90.00
_cell.angle_beta   90.00
_cell.angle_gamma   90.00
#
_symmetry.space_group_name_H-M   'P 1'
#
loop_
_entity.id
_entity.type
_entity.pdbx_description
1 polymer ?
#
loop_
_entity_poly.entity_id
_entity_poly.type
_entity_poly.pdbx_seq_one_letter_code
_entity_poly.pdbx_strand_id
1 'polypeptide(L)'
;MVGVSPGPSPERLVRDPVAQPDDLDPRLLSPTGRTERLRMVVEHYVPTAGRCPSCRWTVQRREECPSRQVALALLENRPLPARLGHLADVVPGARAGRDSAADRDRRRDELDAMSGLFAAPARTPEREDTR
;
A
#
# COMPACT_ATOMS: atom_id res chain seq x y z
N MET A 1 -52.88 -4.19 26.63
CA MET A 1 -51.48 -3.84 26.93
C MET A 1 -50.64 -4.18 25.72
N VAL A 2 -49.78 -3.25 25.33
CA VAL A 2 -49.10 -3.15 24.03
C VAL A 2 -48.05 -4.26 23.88
N GLY A 3 -48.19 -5.09 22.83
CA GLY A 3 -47.14 -6.01 22.39
C GLY A 3 -46.03 -5.20 21.72
N VAL A 4 -44.91 -5.02 22.42
CA VAL A 4 -43.70 -4.44 21.84
C VAL A 4 -42.96 -5.56 21.11
N SER A 5 -43.17 -5.66 19.81
CA SER A 5 -42.30 -6.46 18.95
C SER A 5 -40.92 -5.78 18.90
N PRO A 6 -39.80 -6.47 19.23
CA PRO A 6 -38.48 -5.96 18.93
C PRO A 6 -38.33 -6.02 17.41
N GLY A 7 -38.42 -4.86 16.75
CA GLY A 7 -37.99 -4.73 15.36
C GLY A 7 -36.52 -5.15 15.24
N PRO A 8 -36.13 -5.87 14.17
CA PRO A 8 -34.74 -6.25 13.98
C PRO A 8 -33.88 -4.99 13.95
N SER A 9 -32.85 -4.96 14.81
CA SER A 9 -31.82 -3.92 14.81
C SER A 9 -31.32 -3.70 13.38
N PRO A 10 -31.20 -2.45 12.90
CA PRO A 10 -30.54 -2.21 11.63
C PRO A 10 -29.07 -2.55 11.84
N GLU A 11 -28.66 -3.73 11.38
CA GLU A 11 -27.27 -4.03 11.09
C GLU A 11 -26.83 -3.00 10.06
N ARG A 12 -26.32 -1.86 10.55
CA ARG A 12 -25.54 -0.96 9.72
C ARG A 12 -24.37 -1.80 9.25
N LEU A 13 -24.43 -2.24 7.99
CA LEU A 13 -23.27 -2.58 7.19
C LEU A 13 -22.39 -1.32 7.18
N VAL A 14 -21.60 -1.14 8.23
CA VAL A 14 -20.51 -0.17 8.25
C VAL A 14 -19.54 -0.71 7.23
N ARG A 15 -19.64 -0.21 5.98
CA ARG A 15 -18.61 -0.45 4.98
C ARG A 15 -17.28 -0.08 5.62
N ASP A 16 -16.31 -0.99 5.54
CA ASP A 16 -14.95 -0.70 5.99
C ASP A 16 -14.53 0.65 5.40
N PRO A 17 -14.05 1.60 6.22
CA PRO A 17 -13.66 2.90 5.72
C PRO A 17 -12.58 2.71 4.66
N VAL A 18 -12.82 3.24 3.46
CA VAL A 18 -11.86 3.17 2.35
C VAL A 18 -10.86 4.31 2.53
N ALA A 19 -9.59 3.98 2.78
CA ALA A 19 -8.54 4.96 2.99
C ALA A 19 -8.38 5.88 1.77
N GLN A 20 -8.41 7.19 2.02
CA GLN A 20 -8.09 8.23 1.05
C GLN A 20 -6.61 8.62 1.13
N PRO A 21 -6.06 9.30 0.11
CA PRO A 21 -4.69 9.80 0.16
C PRO A 21 -4.44 10.69 1.39
N ASP A 22 -5.42 11.50 1.79
CA ASP A 22 -5.34 12.40 2.95
C ASP A 22 -5.33 11.66 4.31
N ASP A 23 -5.68 10.37 4.32
CA ASP A 23 -5.64 9.52 5.52
C ASP A 23 -4.26 8.85 5.72
N LEU A 24 -3.33 9.05 4.79
CA LEU A 24 -1.98 8.51 4.86
C LEU A 24 -1.04 9.44 5.64
N ASP A 25 0.07 8.88 6.13
CA ASP A 25 1.17 9.72 6.58
C ASP A 25 1.68 10.56 5.39
N PRO A 26 1.77 11.90 5.51
CA PRO A 26 2.19 12.77 4.42
C PRO A 26 3.56 12.39 3.83
N ARG A 27 4.46 11.78 4.61
CA ARG A 27 5.76 11.33 4.13
C ARG A 27 5.64 10.27 3.04
N LEU A 28 4.57 9.47 3.04
CA LEU A 28 4.32 8.47 1.99
C LEU A 28 3.96 9.10 0.64
N LEU A 29 3.54 10.36 0.61
CA LEU A 29 3.24 11.09 -0.62
C LEU A 29 4.49 11.72 -1.25
N SER A 30 5.66 11.52 -0.63
CA SER A 30 6.95 11.98 -1.12
C SER A 30 7.91 10.81 -1.33
N PRO A 31 8.89 10.91 -2.25
CA PRO A 31 9.92 9.89 -2.38
C PRO A 31 10.77 9.79 -1.10
N THR A 32 10.63 8.69 -0.36
CA THR A 32 11.39 8.43 0.87
C THR A 32 12.34 7.25 0.75
N GLY A 33 13.50 7.35 1.41
CA GLY A 33 14.45 6.24 1.56
C GLY A 33 13.99 5.13 2.52
N ARG A 34 14.76 4.04 2.59
CA ARG A 34 14.45 2.84 3.40
C ARG A 34 14.29 3.15 4.90
N THR A 35 15.18 3.96 5.48
CA THR A 35 15.16 4.32 6.90
C THR A 35 13.85 5.00 7.28
N GLU A 36 13.39 5.94 6.46
CA GLU A 36 12.15 6.68 6.74
C GLU A 36 10.91 5.80 6.63
N ARG A 37 10.92 4.84 5.69
CA ARG A 37 9.88 3.81 5.61
C ARG A 37 9.87 2.90 6.84
N LEU A 38 11.03 2.49 7.35
CA LEU A 38 11.12 1.70 8.59
C LEU A 38 10.58 2.49 9.79
N ARG A 39 10.99 3.75 9.90
CA ARG A 39 10.50 4.66 10.93
C ARG A 39 8.98 4.81 10.88
N MET A 40 8.40 4.99 9.70
CA MET A 40 6.95 5.04 9.51
C MET A 40 6.25 3.77 10.00
N VAL A 41 6.77 2.58 9.70
CA VAL A 41 6.18 1.31 10.18
C VAL A 41 6.16 1.27 11.71
N VAL A 42 7.24 1.70 12.36
CA VAL A 42 7.36 1.74 13.83
C VAL A 42 6.41 2.78 14.43
N GLU A 43 6.39 4.00 13.90
CA GLU A 43 5.54 5.09 14.40
C GLU A 43 4.05 4.83 14.22
N HIS A 44 3.67 4.06 13.19
CA HIS A 44 2.28 3.66 12.95
C HIS A 44 1.90 2.34 13.62
N TYR A 45 2.84 1.70 14.31
CA TYR A 45 2.55 0.51 15.08
C TYR A 45 1.86 0.91 16.38
N VAL A 46 0.53 0.77 16.40
CA VAL A 46 -0.26 0.96 17.62
C VAL A 46 -0.46 -0.40 18.28
N PRO A 47 -0.03 -0.58 19.55
CA PRO A 47 -0.18 -1.85 20.23
C PRO A 47 -1.65 -2.15 20.60
N THR A 48 -2.51 -1.13 20.60
CA THR A 48 -3.92 -1.16 21.00
C THR A 48 -4.86 -0.84 19.84
N ALA A 49 -6.08 -1.38 19.87
CA ALA A 49 -7.17 -0.96 18.97
C ALA A 49 -7.56 0.51 19.26
N GLY A 50 -8.07 1.22 18.25
CA GLY A 50 -8.47 2.62 18.37
C GLY A 50 -7.98 3.48 17.20
N ARG A 51 -7.61 4.73 17.45
CA ARG A 51 -7.08 5.63 16.41
C ARG A 51 -5.55 5.60 16.40
N CYS A 52 -4.97 5.57 15.20
CA CYS A 52 -3.54 5.75 15.02
C CYS A 52 -3.08 7.11 15.58
N PRO A 53 -2.02 7.19 16.40
CA PRO A 53 -1.53 8.46 16.93
C PRO A 53 -0.98 9.36 15.81
N SER A 54 -0.46 8.77 14.73
CA SER A 54 0.18 9.47 13.62
C SER A 54 -0.85 9.96 12.59
N CYS A 55 -1.56 9.04 11.91
CA CYS A 55 -2.51 9.40 10.85
C CYS A 55 -3.98 9.39 11.30
N ARG A 56 -4.28 9.16 12.59
CA ARG A 56 -5.65 9.16 13.16
C ARG A 56 -6.63 8.13 12.61
N TRP A 57 -6.19 7.27 11.68
CA TRP A 57 -6.96 6.17 11.12
C TRP A 57 -7.46 5.21 12.20
N THR A 58 -8.71 4.76 12.08
CA THR A 58 -9.29 3.78 13.01
C THR A 58 -8.80 2.37 12.69
N VAL A 59 -8.13 1.74 13.64
CA VAL A 59 -7.58 0.39 13.55
C VAL A 59 -8.27 -0.54 14.53
N GLN A 60 -8.79 -1.68 14.04
CA GLN A 60 -9.23 -2.76 14.91
C GLN A 60 -8.05 -3.70 15.21
N ARG A 61 -7.17 -3.89 14.22
CA ARG A 61 -5.95 -4.69 14.35
C ARG A 61 -4.70 -3.91 13.95
N ARG A 62 -3.57 -4.33 14.53
CA ARG A 62 -2.23 -3.74 14.34
C ARG A 62 -1.83 -3.61 12.88
N GLU A 63 -2.24 -4.57 12.06
CA GLU A 63 -1.86 -4.67 10.66
C GLU A 63 -2.73 -3.81 9.74
N GLU A 64 -3.83 -3.26 10.23
CA GLU A 64 -4.84 -2.64 9.38
C GLU A 64 -4.57 -1.17 9.05
N CYS A 65 -3.65 -0.51 9.75
CA CYS A 65 -3.31 0.88 9.47
C CYS A 65 -2.81 1.02 8.02
N PRO A 66 -3.46 1.85 7.18
CA PRO A 66 -3.12 1.96 5.76
C PRO A 66 -1.69 2.48 5.57
N SER A 67 -1.28 3.52 6.32
CA SER A 67 0.09 4.05 6.29
C SER A 67 1.13 2.98 6.61
N ARG A 68 0.85 2.12 7.60
CA ARG A 68 1.74 1.00 7.95
C ARG A 68 1.83 -0.02 6.83
N GLN A 69 0.70 -0.41 6.23
CA GLN A 69 0.68 -1.40 5.16
C GLN A 69 1.40 -0.91 3.91
N VAL A 70 1.20 0.36 3.54
CA VAL A 70 1.90 0.99 2.42
C VAL A 70 3.41 1.03 2.70
N ALA A 71 3.82 1.52 3.87
CA ALA A 71 5.24 1.57 4.23
C ALA A 71 5.90 0.18 4.20
N LEU A 72 5.21 -0.84 4.71
CA LEU A 72 5.70 -2.22 4.69
C LEU A 72 5.81 -2.78 3.27
N ALA A 73 4.79 -2.59 2.42
CA ALA A 73 4.81 -3.02 1.03
C ALA A 73 5.97 -2.36 0.24
N LEU A 74 6.21 -1.07 0.46
CA LEU A 74 7.35 -0.34 -0.12
C LEU A 74 8.71 -0.83 0.39
N LEU A 75 8.81 -1.34 1.62
CA LEU A 75 10.04 -1.89 2.19
C LEU A 75 10.37 -3.27 1.65
N GLU A 76 9.33 -4.09 1.47
CA GLU A 76 9.42 -5.46 0.99
C GLU A 76 9.39 -5.54 -0.53
N ASN A 77 9.28 -4.40 -1.22
CA ASN A 77 9.14 -4.34 -2.67
C ASN A 77 7.96 -5.22 -3.17
N ARG A 78 6.87 -5.26 -2.40
CA ARG A 78 5.65 -6.00 -2.72
C ARG A 78 4.56 -5.06 -3.23
N PRO A 79 3.61 -5.55 -4.03
CA PRO A 79 2.44 -4.75 -4.39
C PRO A 79 1.60 -4.39 -3.15
N LEU A 80 0.88 -3.28 -3.25
CA LEU A 80 -0.10 -2.89 -2.25
C LEU A 80 -1.19 -3.95 -2.12
N PRO A 81 -1.70 -4.19 -0.90
CA PRO A 81 -2.90 -5.01 -0.69
C PRO A 81 -4.05 -4.52 -1.56
N ALA A 82 -4.90 -5.41 -2.06
CA ALA A 82 -5.98 -5.08 -2.99
C ALA A 82 -6.86 -3.89 -2.51
N ARG A 83 -7.14 -3.81 -1.20
CA ARG A 83 -7.92 -2.73 -0.57
C ARG A 83 -7.26 -1.35 -0.61
N LEU A 84 -5.95 -1.28 -0.86
CA LEU A 84 -5.16 -0.04 -1.00
C LEU A 84 -4.63 0.13 -2.42
N GLY A 85 -4.97 -0.76 -3.36
CA GLY A 85 -4.42 -0.74 -4.71
C GLY A 85 -4.75 0.53 -5.49
N HIS A 86 -5.84 1.21 -5.14
CA HIS A 86 -6.21 2.52 -5.70
C HIS A 86 -5.26 3.65 -5.29
N LEU A 87 -4.42 3.45 -4.27
CA LEU A 87 -3.42 4.41 -3.83
C LEU A 87 -2.08 4.26 -4.56
N ALA A 88 -1.92 3.26 -5.44
CA ALA A 88 -0.67 3.01 -6.15
C ALA A 88 -0.25 4.18 -7.05
N ASP A 89 -1.23 4.89 -7.63
CA ASP A 89 -0.97 6.00 -8.54
C ASP A 89 -0.53 7.29 -7.80
N VAL A 90 -0.81 7.40 -6.50
CA VAL A 90 -0.48 8.58 -5.69
C VAL A 90 0.72 8.38 -4.77
N VAL A 91 1.04 7.13 -4.41
CA VAL A 91 2.17 6.81 -3.54
C VAL A 91 3.41 6.50 -4.39
N PRO A 92 4.48 7.31 -4.32
CA PRO A 92 5.69 7.06 -5.10
C PRO A 92 6.32 5.69 -4.81
N GLY A 93 6.50 4.89 -5.86
CA GLY A 93 7.10 3.55 -5.79
C GLY A 93 6.15 2.46 -5.30
N ALA A 94 4.89 2.79 -5.00
CA ALA A 94 3.87 1.78 -4.77
C ALA A 94 3.51 1.08 -6.08
N ARG A 95 3.09 -0.17 -5.96
CA ARG A 95 2.66 -0.99 -7.08
C ARG A 95 1.27 -1.50 -6.81
N ALA A 96 0.38 -1.43 -7.79
CA ALA A 96 -0.84 -2.21 -7.73
C ALA A 96 -0.44 -3.68 -7.99
N GLY A 97 -1.04 -4.64 -7.28
CA GLY A 97 -0.80 -6.08 -7.54
C GLY A 97 -1.22 -6.57 -8.93
N ARG A 98 -1.59 -5.66 -9.82
CA ARG A 98 -1.91 -5.87 -11.23
C ARG A 98 -0.70 -5.74 -12.15
N ASP A 99 0.42 -5.19 -11.67
CA ASP A 99 1.65 -5.08 -12.48
C ASP A 99 2.36 -6.44 -12.52
N SER A 100 2.17 -7.18 -13.61
CA SER A 100 2.88 -8.45 -13.80
C SER A 100 4.38 -8.22 -13.96
N ALA A 101 5.21 -9.26 -13.76
CA ALA A 101 6.64 -9.17 -14.09
C ALA A 101 6.84 -8.77 -15.56
N ALA A 102 6.02 -9.31 -16.46
CA ALA A 102 6.04 -9.00 -17.88
C ALA A 102 5.72 -7.53 -18.19
N ASP A 103 4.76 -6.92 -17.49
CA ASP A 103 4.44 -5.50 -17.70
C ASP A 103 5.58 -4.59 -17.24
N ARG A 104 6.32 -5.01 -16.20
CA ARG A 104 7.52 -4.30 -15.72
C ARG A 104 8.68 -4.40 -16.68
N ASP A 105 8.92 -5.59 -17.22
CA ASP A 105 9.99 -5.79 -18.19
C ASP A 105 9.67 -5.04 -19.48
N ARG A 106 8.43 -5.10 -19.99
CA ARG A 106 7.99 -4.29 -21.13
C ARG A 106 8.22 -2.80 -20.89
N ARG A 107 7.80 -2.25 -19.75
CA ARG A 107 8.02 -0.83 -19.42
C ARG A 107 9.51 -0.47 -19.32
N ARG A 108 10.36 -1.40 -18.90
CA ARG A 108 11.82 -1.20 -18.84
C ARG A 108 12.45 -1.28 -20.21
N ASP A 109 12.02 -2.22 -21.05
CA ASP A 109 12.45 -2.31 -22.44
C ASP A 109 12.07 -1.03 -23.20
N GLU A 110 10.89 -0.46 -22.94
CA GLU A 110 10.47 0.84 -23.49
C GLU A 110 11.39 1.99 -23.04
N LEU A 111 11.81 2.01 -21.78
CA LEU A 111 12.72 3.04 -21.25
C LEU A 111 14.16 2.86 -21.77
N ASP A 112 14.64 1.62 -21.88
CA ASP A 112 15.95 1.28 -22.42
C ASP A 112 16.02 1.55 -23.94
N ALA A 113 14.88 1.43 -24.65
CA ALA A 113 14.76 1.77 -26.06
C ALA A 113 14.75 3.30 -26.32
N MET A 114 14.53 4.13 -25.30
CA MET A 114 14.70 5.57 -25.45
C MET A 114 16.19 5.88 -25.62
N SER A 115 16.52 6.69 -26.62
CA SER A 115 17.88 7.14 -26.89
C SER A 115 18.40 8.02 -25.74
N GLY A 116 19.05 7.39 -24.76
CA GLY A 116 19.73 8.05 -23.66
C GLY A 116 21.07 8.67 -24.11
N LEU A 117 21.59 9.57 -23.29
CA LEU A 117 22.93 10.17 -23.49
C LEU A 117 24.07 9.13 -23.41
N PHE A 118 23.80 7.96 -22.83
CA PHE A 118 24.73 6.86 -22.67
C PHE A 118 24.04 5.54 -22.98
N ALA A 119 24.81 4.55 -23.44
CA ALA A 119 24.33 3.19 -23.64
C ALA A 119 23.93 2.56 -22.30
N ALA A 120 22.76 1.92 -22.25
CA ALA A 120 22.32 1.17 -21.09
C ALA A 120 23.29 0.00 -20.82
N PRO A 121 23.63 -0.30 -19.55
CA PRO A 121 24.47 -1.44 -19.20
C PRO A 121 23.86 -2.76 -19.69
N ALA A 122 24.70 -3.66 -20.23
CA ALA A 122 24.26 -4.99 -20.66
C ALA A 122 23.70 -5.79 -19.47
N ARG A 123 22.49 -6.33 -19.63
CA ARG A 123 21.81 -7.12 -18.58
C ARG A 123 22.18 -8.60 -18.69
N THR A 124 22.47 -9.22 -17.56
CA THR A 124 22.55 -10.68 -17.43
C THR A 124 21.12 -11.24 -17.36
N PRO A 125 20.76 -12.26 -18.15
CA PRO A 125 19.44 -12.88 -18.04
C PRO A 125 19.26 -13.45 -16.62
N GLU A 126 18.06 -13.25 -16.05
CA GLU A 126 17.69 -13.93 -14.81
C GLU A 126 17.66 -15.44 -15.12
N ARG A 127 18.45 -16.23 -14.38
CA ARG A 127 18.39 -17.68 -14.47
C ARG A 127 16.99 -18.11 -14.05
N GLU A 128 16.22 -18.67 -14.97
CA GLU A 128 15.03 -19.46 -14.65
C GLU A 128 15.46 -20.61 -13.74
N ASP A 129 15.25 -20.44 -12.44
CA ASP A 129 15.38 -21.53 -11.48
C ASP A 129 14.13 -22.40 -11.63
N THR A 130 14.16 -23.23 -12.68
CA THR A 130 13.14 -24.23 -12.96
C THR A 130 13.31 -25.36 -11.94
N ARG A 131 12.44 -25.43 -10.95
CA ARG A 131 12.23 -26.61 -10.11
C ARG A 131 10.77 -27.04 -10.17
#